data_AF-A0A3D0WPS7-F1
#
_entry.id   AF-A0A3D0WPS7-F1
#
_cell.length_a   1.000
_cell.length_b   1.000
_cell.length_c   1.000
_cell.angle_alpha   90.00
_cell.angle_beta   90.00
_cell.angle_gamma   90.00
#
_symmetry.space_group_name_H-M   'P 1'
#
loop_
_entity.id
_entity.type
_entity.pdbx_description
1 polymer ?
#
loop_
_entity_poly.entity_id
_entity_poly.type
_entity_poly.pdbx_seq_one_letter_code
_entity_poly.pdbx_strand_id
1 'polypeptide(L)'
;MKDLFSNNNIQPAESPSVGGNSAAKDKLETLRKQLHEHNYNYYVLSQPTISDIDFDALMQQLAELEKEYPEFYDPNSPTMRVGSDINKNFVQVQHRYPMLSLQNTYTEEEIADFFNRVKRSLNEDFEIVCELKFDGTSISLVYE
;
A
#
# COMPACT_ATOMS: atom_id res chain seq x y z
N MET A 1 -25.96 -3.90 -63.45
CA MET A 1 -26.09 -3.37 -62.07
C MET A 1 -25.46 -4.43 -61.15
N LYS A 2 -24.16 -4.71 -61.27
CA LYS A 2 -23.02 -4.08 -60.58
C LYS A 2 -23.24 -3.93 -59.06
N ASP A 3 -22.51 -4.79 -58.35
CA ASP A 3 -21.80 -4.61 -57.08
C ASP A 3 -22.59 -4.17 -55.85
N LEU A 4 -22.41 -4.88 -54.72
CA LEU A 4 -21.77 -4.32 -53.52
C LEU A 4 -21.82 -5.31 -52.31
N PHE A 5 -20.63 -5.54 -51.73
CA PHE A 5 -20.31 -6.15 -50.40
C PHE A 5 -20.34 -7.70 -50.33
N SER A 6 -19.25 -8.44 -50.57
CA SER A 6 -17.93 -8.54 -49.92
C SER A 6 -17.94 -8.93 -48.43
N ASN A 7 -17.57 -10.20 -48.20
CA ASN A 7 -16.79 -10.77 -47.10
C ASN A 7 -16.58 -9.93 -45.83
N ASN A 8 -17.18 -10.36 -44.72
CA ASN A 8 -16.63 -10.10 -43.39
C ASN A 8 -16.17 -11.43 -42.77
N ASN A 9 -14.88 -11.68 -42.96
CA ASN A 9 -14.08 -12.65 -42.25
C ASN A 9 -13.97 -12.19 -40.79
N ILE A 10 -14.69 -12.84 -39.87
CA ILE A 10 -14.56 -12.58 -38.43
C ILE A 10 -13.23 -13.18 -38.00
N GLN A 11 -12.21 -12.32 -37.86
CA GLN A 11 -10.99 -12.67 -37.14
C GLN A 11 -11.35 -12.88 -35.65
N PRO A 12 -10.91 -13.96 -35.00
CA PRO A 12 -11.01 -14.07 -33.56
C PRO A 12 -10.10 -13.02 -32.91
N ALA A 13 -10.63 -12.36 -31.87
CA ALA A 13 -9.95 -11.34 -31.09
C ALA A 13 -8.56 -11.82 -30.64
N GLU A 14 -7.54 -11.00 -30.89
CA GLU A 14 -6.20 -11.19 -30.35
C GLU A 14 -6.26 -11.21 -28.81
N SER A 15 -5.87 -12.34 -28.23
CA SER A 15 -5.62 -12.49 -26.80
C SER A 15 -4.43 -11.61 -26.37
N PRO A 16 -4.49 -10.95 -25.19
CA PRO A 16 -3.43 -10.07 -24.74
C PRO A 16 -2.13 -10.83 -24.46
N SER A 17 -1.02 -10.10 -24.62
CA SER A 17 0.36 -10.54 -24.70
C SER A 17 0.86 -11.38 -23.51
N VAL A 18 1.23 -12.64 -23.79
CA VAL A 18 1.76 -13.62 -22.82
C VAL A 18 3.15 -13.25 -22.24
N GLY A 19 3.79 -12.18 -22.73
CA GLY A 19 5.16 -11.79 -22.32
C GLY A 19 5.28 -10.74 -21.21
N GLY A 20 4.27 -9.87 -21.01
CA GLY A 20 4.35 -8.74 -20.07
C GLY A 20 4.04 -9.13 -18.61
N ASN A 21 3.03 -9.98 -18.42
CA ASN A 21 2.51 -10.30 -17.09
C ASN A 21 3.43 -11.18 -16.24
N SER A 22 4.33 -11.97 -16.84
CA SER A 22 5.28 -12.80 -16.08
C SER A 22 6.31 -11.93 -15.35
N ALA A 23 6.92 -10.96 -16.05
CA ALA A 23 7.94 -10.12 -15.46
C ALA A 23 7.38 -9.19 -14.37
N ALA A 24 6.16 -8.67 -14.57
CA ALA A 24 5.45 -7.88 -13.56
C ALA A 24 5.16 -8.72 -12.30
N LYS A 25 4.67 -9.95 -12.48
CA LYS A 25 4.44 -10.89 -11.38
C LYS A 25 5.71 -11.22 -10.62
N ASP A 26 6.81 -11.52 -11.31
CA ASP A 26 8.09 -11.84 -10.68
C ASP A 26 8.64 -10.66 -9.86
N LYS A 27 8.47 -9.43 -10.36
CA LYS A 27 8.84 -8.21 -9.63
C LYS A 27 7.96 -8.01 -8.38
N LEU A 28 6.66 -8.22 -8.51
CA LEU A 28 5.69 -8.18 -7.39
C LEU A 28 6.07 -9.15 -6.28
N GLU A 29 6.31 -10.42 -6.62
CA GLU A 29 6.70 -11.46 -5.66
C GLU A 29 8.06 -11.17 -5.01
N THR A 30 8.99 -10.60 -5.76
CA THR A 30 10.29 -10.17 -5.22
C THR A 30 10.14 -9.05 -4.19
N LEU A 31 9.34 -8.01 -4.50
CA LEU A 31 9.09 -6.91 -3.57
C LEU A 31 8.35 -7.38 -2.31
N ARG A 32 7.31 -8.22 -2.47
CA ARG A 32 6.59 -8.82 -1.34
C ARG A 32 7.54 -9.57 -0.43
N LYS A 33 8.40 -10.43 -0.99
CA LYS A 33 9.38 -11.21 -0.22
C LYS A 33 10.36 -10.31 0.55
N GLN A 34 10.93 -9.30 -0.12
CA GLN A 34 11.85 -8.35 0.53
C GLN A 34 11.18 -7.60 1.68
N LEU A 35 9.98 -7.06 1.45
CA LEU A 35 9.22 -6.33 2.46
C LEU A 35 8.80 -7.23 3.63
N HIS A 36 8.49 -8.50 3.39
CA HIS A 36 8.26 -9.47 4.47
C HIS A 36 9.50 -9.71 5.31
N GLU A 37 10.68 -9.83 4.69
CA GLU A 37 11.94 -10.00 5.39
C GLU A 37 12.29 -8.76 6.23
N HIS A 38 12.14 -7.56 5.67
CA HIS A 38 12.35 -6.31 6.41
C HIS A 38 11.35 -6.16 7.56
N ASN A 39 10.07 -6.48 7.35
CA ASN A 39 9.07 -6.50 8.42
C ASN A 39 9.46 -7.49 9.54
N TYR A 40 9.90 -8.69 9.19
CA TYR A 40 10.35 -9.68 10.19
C TYR A 40 11.55 -9.16 10.99
N ASN A 41 12.54 -8.59 10.30
CA ASN A 41 13.72 -8.01 10.94
C ASN A 41 13.35 -6.85 11.88
N TYR A 42 12.40 -6.01 11.48
CA TYR A 42 11.93 -4.87 12.29
C TYR A 42 11.09 -5.33 13.48
N TYR A 43 9.96 -6.01 13.24
CA TYR A 43 8.96 -6.34 14.25
C TYR A 43 9.34 -7.54 15.13
N VAL A 44 10.01 -8.56 14.57
CA VAL A 44 10.32 -9.80 15.30
C VAL A 44 11.72 -9.81 15.88
N LEU A 45 12.72 -9.40 15.09
CA LEU A 45 14.13 -9.44 15.53
C LEU A 45 14.60 -8.13 16.17
N SER A 46 13.86 -7.04 16.01
CA SER A 46 14.27 -5.68 16.40
C SER A 46 15.66 -5.31 15.85
N GLN A 47 15.96 -5.76 14.64
CA GLN A 47 17.22 -5.56 13.91
C GLN A 47 16.95 -5.11 12.48
N PRO A 48 16.44 -3.87 12.26
CA PRO A 48 16.16 -3.38 10.93
C PRO A 48 17.43 -3.39 10.06
N THR A 49 17.29 -3.89 8.82
CA THR A 49 18.41 -4.03 7.87
C THR A 49 18.49 -2.90 6.84
N ILE A 50 17.47 -2.05 6.77
CA ILE A 50 17.38 -0.88 5.90
C ILE A 50 16.81 0.30 6.68
N SER A 51 16.97 1.52 6.16
CA SER A 51 16.36 2.70 6.75
C SER A 51 14.85 2.75 6.51
N ASP A 52 14.11 3.50 7.33
CA ASP A 52 12.67 3.70 7.15
C ASP A 52 12.35 4.30 5.78
N ILE A 53 13.18 5.23 5.29
CA ILE A 53 13.03 5.86 3.97
C ILE A 53 13.14 4.80 2.85
N ASP A 54 14.12 3.90 2.95
CA ASP A 54 14.28 2.83 1.95
C ASP A 54 13.10 1.85 2.00
N PHE A 55 12.62 1.53 3.21
CA PHE A 55 11.46 0.67 3.40
C PHE A 55 10.19 1.29 2.81
N ASP A 56 9.94 2.57 3.08
CA ASP A 56 8.80 3.31 2.57
C ASP A 56 8.83 3.39 1.03
N ALA A 57 10.01 3.61 0.44
CA ALA A 57 10.18 3.60 -1.00
C ALA A 57 9.85 2.23 -1.64
N LEU A 58 10.25 1.12 -0.99
CA LEU A 58 9.87 -0.23 -1.43
C LEU A 58 8.36 -0.47 -1.30
N MET A 59 7.75 -0.01 -0.21
CA MET A 59 6.31 -0.15 0.03
C MET A 59 5.49 0.63 -1.00
N GLN A 60 5.92 1.86 -1.33
CA GLN A 60 5.29 2.66 -2.37
C GLN A 60 5.39 2.00 -3.74
N GLN A 61 6.57 1.49 -4.12
CA GLN A 61 6.76 0.75 -5.36
C GLN A 61 5.85 -0.48 -5.46
N LEU A 62 5.69 -1.22 -4.36
CA LEU A 62 4.78 -2.35 -4.30
C LEU A 62 3.33 -1.90 -4.48
N ALA A 63 2.89 -0.86 -3.78
CA ALA A 63 1.53 -0.33 -3.88
C ALA A 63 1.18 0.18 -5.28
N GLU A 64 2.12 0.83 -5.97
CA GLU A 64 1.96 1.28 -7.35
C GLU A 64 1.80 0.09 -8.31
N LEU A 65 2.63 -0.94 -8.17
CA LEU A 65 2.52 -2.15 -8.99
C LEU A 65 1.22 -2.92 -8.74
N GLU A 66 0.77 -3.04 -7.49
CA GLU A 66 -0.50 -3.71 -7.17
C GLU A 66 -1.72 -2.96 -7.72
N LYS A 67 -1.61 -1.63 -7.82
CA LYS A 67 -2.63 -0.80 -8.46
C LYS A 67 -2.63 -0.97 -9.98
N GLU A 68 -1.46 -1.12 -10.59
CA GLU A 68 -1.32 -1.33 -12.05
C GLU A 68 -1.78 -2.74 -12.47
N TYR A 69 -1.52 -3.76 -11.64
CA TYR A 69 -1.84 -5.17 -11.93
C TYR A 69 -2.79 -5.79 -10.88
N PRO A 70 -4.08 -5.38 -10.86
CA PRO A 70 -5.05 -5.85 -9.87
C PRO A 70 -5.31 -7.36 -9.92
N GLU A 71 -4.99 -8.05 -11.03
CA GLU A 71 -5.08 -9.50 -11.15
C GLU A 71 -4.14 -10.26 -10.20
N PHE A 72 -3.10 -9.59 -9.67
CA PHE A 72 -2.15 -10.18 -8.73
C PHE A 72 -2.43 -9.83 -7.27
N TYR A 73 -3.64 -9.36 -6.95
CA TYR A 73 -4.07 -9.09 -5.58
C TYR A 73 -3.75 -10.27 -4.64
N ASP A 74 -3.10 -9.97 -3.52
CA ASP A 74 -2.83 -10.92 -2.45
C ASP A 74 -3.25 -10.32 -1.09
N PRO A 75 -4.20 -10.92 -0.37
CA PRO A 75 -4.59 -10.44 0.97
C PRO A 75 -3.45 -10.55 2.00
N ASN A 76 -2.37 -11.28 1.71
CA ASN A 76 -1.19 -11.37 2.56
C ASN A 76 -0.11 -10.34 2.21
N SER A 77 -0.32 -9.54 1.17
CA SER A 77 0.64 -8.54 0.75
C SER A 77 1.01 -7.57 1.89
N PRO A 78 2.28 -7.14 2.00
CA PRO A 78 2.70 -6.13 2.96
C PRO A 78 1.87 -4.83 2.91
N THR A 79 1.34 -4.44 1.76
CA THR A 79 0.47 -3.26 1.60
C THR A 79 -0.90 -3.41 2.26
N MET A 80 -1.34 -4.64 2.51
CA MET A 80 -2.64 -4.96 3.11
C MET A 80 -2.58 -5.11 4.63
N ARG A 81 -1.37 -5.19 5.20
CA ARG A 81 -1.17 -5.47 6.62
C ARG A 81 -0.50 -4.30 7.31
N VAL A 82 -1.09 -3.86 8.41
CA VAL A 82 -0.37 -3.04 9.40
C VAL A 82 0.57 -4.00 10.16
N GLY A 83 1.85 -3.65 10.25
CA GLY A 83 2.92 -4.51 10.80
C GLY A 83 2.46 -5.36 11.98
N SER A 84 2.59 -6.69 11.86
CA SER A 84 2.01 -7.61 12.83
C SER A 84 3.07 -8.25 13.71
N ASP A 85 3.09 -7.84 14.98
CA ASP A 85 3.78 -8.54 16.07
C ASP A 85 3.06 -9.86 16.37
N ILE A 86 3.49 -10.96 15.73
CA ILE A 86 3.05 -12.30 16.15
C ILE A 86 3.98 -12.79 17.26
N ASN A 87 3.99 -12.09 18.40
CA ASN A 87 4.64 -12.59 19.60
C ASN A 87 3.60 -13.30 20.48
N LYS A 88 3.76 -14.62 20.67
CA LYS A 88 2.84 -15.44 21.49
C LYS A 88 2.99 -15.24 23.00
N ASN A 89 3.92 -14.39 23.44
CA ASN A 89 4.18 -14.15 24.86
C ASN A 89 3.15 -13.21 25.51
N PHE A 90 2.31 -12.54 24.72
CA PHE A 90 1.29 -11.61 25.22
C PHE A 90 -0.12 -12.13 24.94
N VAL A 91 -1.04 -11.89 25.89
CA VAL A 91 -2.47 -12.13 25.68
C VAL A 91 -2.98 -11.12 24.66
N GLN A 92 -3.49 -11.62 23.53
CA GLN A 92 -4.11 -10.76 22.53
C GLN A 92 -5.44 -10.23 23.03
N VAL A 93 -5.62 -8.92 22.97
CA VAL A 93 -6.87 -8.23 23.30
C VAL A 93 -7.37 -7.49 22.08
N GLN A 94 -8.68 -7.55 21.84
CA GLN A 94 -9.29 -6.79 20.76
C GLN A 94 -9.44 -5.33 21.19
N HIS A 95 -8.96 -4.40 20.37
CA HIS A 95 -9.19 -2.98 20.62
C HIS A 95 -10.67 -2.63 20.47
N ARG A 96 -11.22 -1.83 21.40
CA ARG A 96 -12.59 -1.32 21.34
C ARG A 96 -12.84 -0.48 20.09
N TYR A 97 -11.83 0.27 19.66
CA TYR A 97 -11.81 1.05 18.43
C TYR A 97 -10.55 0.69 17.62
N PRO A 98 -10.61 0.64 16.27
CA PRO A 98 -9.42 0.39 15.46
C PRO A 98 -8.31 1.40 15.75
N MET A 99 -7.09 0.92 15.98
CA MET A 99 -5.90 1.79 16.02
C MET A 99 -5.44 2.03 14.59
N LEU A 100 -5.66 3.25 14.09
CA LEU A 100 -5.30 3.64 12.73
C LEU A 100 -3.84 4.09 12.64
N SER A 101 -3.21 3.85 11.50
CA SER A 101 -1.95 4.49 11.13
C SER A 101 -2.21 5.82 10.41
N LEU A 102 -1.18 6.66 10.34
CA LEU A 102 -1.18 7.90 9.56
C LEU A 102 -0.53 7.66 8.20
N GLN A 103 -0.95 8.41 7.18
CA GLN A 103 -0.21 8.50 5.92
C GLN A 103 1.04 9.36 6.12
N ASN A 104 2.14 8.97 5.48
CA ASN A 104 3.39 9.72 5.49
C ASN A 104 3.42 10.80 4.40
N THR A 105 4.33 11.76 4.56
CA THR A 105 4.59 12.84 3.61
C THR A 105 6.05 13.26 3.74
N TYR A 106 6.72 13.52 2.62
CA TYR A 106 8.15 13.85 2.58
C TYR A 106 8.46 15.15 1.83
N THR A 107 7.48 15.73 1.14
CA THR A 107 7.63 16.98 0.40
C THR A 107 6.61 18.04 0.81
N GLU A 108 6.92 19.30 0.55
CA GLU A 108 5.99 20.40 0.81
C GLU A 108 4.74 20.32 -0.08
N GLU A 109 4.90 19.85 -1.31
CA GLU A 109 3.81 19.65 -2.27
C GLU A 109 2.78 18.63 -1.78
N GLU A 110 3.24 17.51 -1.21
CA GLU A 110 2.37 16.49 -0.64
C GLU A 110 1.55 17.03 0.55
N ILE A 111 2.14 17.89 1.39
CA ILE A 111 1.44 18.58 2.49
C ILE A 111 0.39 19.53 1.91
N ALA A 112 0.73 20.31 0.88
CA ALA A 112 -0.18 21.23 0.23
C ALA A 112 -1.37 20.49 -0.41
N ASP A 113 -1.12 19.34 -1.04
CA ASP A 113 -2.16 18.49 -1.63
C ASP A 113 -3.09 17.92 -0.57
N PHE A 114 -2.55 17.46 0.57
CA PHE A 114 -3.35 17.06 1.73
C PHE A 114 -4.24 18.22 2.20
N PHE A 115 -3.68 19.41 2.41
CA PHE A 115 -4.41 20.59 2.85
C PHE A 115 -5.56 20.94 1.89
N ASN A 116 -5.28 20.99 0.59
CA ASN A 116 -6.26 21.32 -0.44
C ASN A 116 -7.36 20.27 -0.52
N ARG A 117 -7.03 18.99 -0.35
CA ARG A 117 -8.00 17.90 -0.28
C ARG A 117 -8.96 18.08 0.90
N VAL A 118 -8.44 18.37 2.09
CA VAL A 118 -9.26 18.63 3.29
C VAL A 118 -10.13 19.87 3.11
N LYS A 119 -9.56 20.98 2.64
CA LYS A 119 -10.30 22.23 2.39
C LYS A 119 -11.49 22.03 1.46
N ARG A 120 -11.27 21.32 0.35
CA ARG A 120 -12.33 21.00 -0.62
C ARG A 120 -13.41 20.08 -0.02
N SER A 121 -13.02 19.14 0.82
CA SER A 121 -13.94 18.19 1.46
C SER A 121 -14.81 18.83 2.54
N LEU A 122 -14.26 19.75 3.33
CA LEU A 122 -15.00 20.44 4.40
C LEU A 122 -15.83 21.62 3.87
N ASN A 123 -15.34 22.32 2.83
CA ASN A 123 -15.99 23.50 2.25
C ASN A 123 -16.26 24.63 3.27
N GLU A 124 -15.39 24.74 4.26
CA GLU A 124 -15.37 25.79 5.29
C GLU A 124 -13.92 26.03 5.75
N ASP A 125 -13.70 27.10 6.51
CA ASP A 125 -12.40 27.38 7.12
C ASP A 125 -12.15 26.43 8.29
N PHE A 126 -10.90 25.99 8.46
CA PHE A 126 -10.51 25.04 9.50
C PHE A 126 -9.13 25.37 10.05
N GLU A 127 -8.84 24.85 11.24
CA GLU A 127 -7.56 24.97 11.93
C GLU A 127 -6.78 23.66 11.86
N ILE A 128 -5.45 23.75 11.90
CA ILE A 128 -4.55 22.59 11.95
C ILE A 128 -3.85 22.58 13.30
N VAL A 129 -3.91 21.42 13.96
CA VAL A 129 -3.10 21.13 15.14
C VAL A 129 -1.85 20.40 14.67
N CYS A 130 -0.68 20.96 14.98
CA CYS A 130 0.61 20.34 14.70
C CYS A 130 1.17 19.73 15.98
N GLU A 131 1.36 18.42 15.99
CA GLU A 131 1.96 17.67 17.10
C GLU A 131 3.29 17.05 16.66
N LEU A 132 4.22 16.88 17.60
CA LEU A 132 5.43 16.12 17.33
C LEU A 132 5.09 14.63 17.21
N LYS A 133 5.51 14.01 16.10
CA LYS A 133 5.42 12.56 15.95
C LYS A 133 6.49 11.91 16.84
N PHE A 134 6.07 11.33 17.95
CA PHE A 134 6.95 10.55 18.81
C PHE A 134 7.35 9.25 18.11
N ASP A 135 8.65 8.98 18.09
CA ASP A 135 9.20 7.72 17.59
C ASP A 135 9.23 6.70 18.74
N GLY A 136 8.18 5.87 18.82
CA GLY A 136 7.97 4.93 19.89
C GLY A 136 6.79 4.01 19.62
N THR A 137 6.36 3.27 20.65
CA THR A 137 5.27 2.30 20.53
C THR A 137 3.92 2.94 20.87
N SER A 138 2.91 2.73 20.02
CA SER A 138 1.54 3.14 20.31
C SER A 138 0.94 2.32 21.45
N ILE A 139 0.25 2.99 22.39
CA ILE A 139 -0.42 2.34 23.52
C ILE A 139 -1.91 2.71 23.55
N SER A 140 -2.74 1.80 24.05
CA SER A 140 -4.18 2.03 24.27
C SER A 140 -4.51 1.76 25.74
N LEU A 141 -5.13 2.73 26.41
CA LEU A 141 -5.48 2.66 27.83
C LEU A 141 -7.00 2.72 27.98
N VAL A 142 -7.57 1.76 28.71
CA VAL A 142 -9.01 1.72 29.04
C VAL A 142 -9.16 2.05 30.53
N TYR A 143 -10.00 3.04 30.83
CA TYR A 143 -10.35 3.46 32.19
C TYR A 143 -11.82 3.15 32.44
N GLU A 144 -12.16 2.74 33.67
CA GLU A 144 -13.52 2.42 34.14
C GLU A 144 -13.88 3.23 35.38
#